data_AF-A0A662DWU2-F1
#
_entry.id   AF-A0A662DWU2-F1
#
_cell.length_a   1.000
_cell.length_b   1.000
_cell.length_c   1.000
_cell.angle_alpha   90.00
_cell.angle_beta   90.00
_cell.angle_gamma   90.00
#
_symmetry.space_group_name_H-M   'P 1'
#
loop_
_entity.id
_entity.type
_entity.pdbx_description
1 polymer ?
#
loop_
_entity_poly.entity_id
_entity_poly.type
_entity_poly.pdbx_seq_one_letter_code
_entity_poly.pdbx_strand_id
1 'polypeptide(L)' 'MVLRMSTLFVRTLRDDPADAEVASHRLLVRAGYIRRAAPGGFSWLPLGWLVFRNLEQIVREEMDAAGFQEV' A
#
# COMPACT_ATOMS: atom_id res chain seq x y z
N MET A 1 -11.27 -6.15 -16.10
CA MET A 1 -10.58 -5.18 -16.96
C MET A 1 -9.13 -5.10 -16.50
N VAL A 2 -8.15 -5.19 -17.41
CA VAL A 2 -6.73 -5.16 -17.02
C VAL A 2 -6.31 -3.73 -16.68
N LEU A 3 -5.55 -3.55 -15.59
CA LEU A 3 -5.00 -2.25 -15.20
C LEU A 3 -3.94 -1.81 -16.22
N ARG A 4 -4.10 -0.62 -16.80
CA ARG A 4 -3.13 -0.03 -17.75
C ARG A 4 -2.39 1.11 -17.07
N MET A 5 -1.08 1.20 -17.30
CA MET A 5 -0.26 2.28 -16.73
C MET A 5 -0.77 3.67 -17.12
N SER A 6 -1.27 3.83 -18.35
CA SER A 6 -1.82 5.08 -18.85
C SER A 6 -3.05 5.59 -18.10
N THR A 7 -3.78 4.71 -17.40
CA THR A 7 -4.98 5.05 -16.63
C THR A 7 -4.75 4.97 -15.12
N LEU A 8 -3.58 4.51 -14.70
CA LEU A 8 -3.25 4.33 -13.29
C LEU A 8 -2.82 5.66 -12.69
N PHE A 9 -3.46 6.03 -11.57
CA PHE A 9 -2.95 7.12 -10.75
C PHE A 9 -1.74 6.62 -9.95
N VAL A 10 -0.55 6.82 -10.51
CA VAL A 10 0.74 6.50 -9.88
C VAL A 10 1.73 7.63 -10.16
N ARG A 11 2.50 8.02 -9.14
CA ARG A 11 3.56 9.01 -9.25
C ARG A 11 4.82 8.46 -8.60
N THR A 12 5.72 7.96 -9.43
CA THR A 12 7.01 7.46 -8.95
C THR A 12 7.97 8.62 -8.67
N LEU A 13 8.91 8.42 -7.75
CA LEU A 13 9.95 9.39 -7.44
C LEU A 13 11.32 8.87 -7.90
N ARG A 14 12.07 9.76 -8.55
CA ARG A 14 13.45 9.47 -8.99
C ARG A 14 14.37 9.27 -7.78
N ASP A 15 14.31 10.19 -6.82
CA ASP A 15 15.21 10.26 -5.67
C ASP A 15 14.56 9.71 -4.40
N ASP A 16 15.39 9.38 -3.40
CA ASP A 16 14.90 8.95 -2.10
C ASP A 16 14.25 10.12 -1.34
N PRO A 17 13.05 9.93 -0.75
CA PRO A 17 12.42 10.95 0.06
C PRO A 17 13.23 11.21 1.34
N ALA A 18 13.41 12.48 1.68
CA ALA A 18 14.29 12.91 2.77
C ALA A 18 13.83 12.45 4.16
N ASP A 19 12.54 12.16 4.34
CA ASP A 19 11.93 11.76 5.62
C ASP A 19 11.75 10.24 5.77
N ALA A 20 12.34 9.43 4.88
CA ALA A 20 12.25 7.98 4.94
C ALA A 20 13.60 7.33 5.27
N GLU A 21 13.75 6.89 6.52
CA GLU A 21 14.99 6.27 6.99
C GLU A 21 15.12 4.78 6.62
N VAL A 22 14.00 4.04 6.70
CA VAL A 22 14.00 2.59 6.46
C VAL A 22 13.76 2.29 4.97
N ALA A 23 14.45 1.28 4.44
CA ALA A 23 14.38 0.90 3.03
C ALA A 23 12.95 0.61 2.54
N SER A 24 12.13 -0.08 3.34
CA SER A 24 10.73 -0.37 2.99
C SER A 24 9.90 0.90 2.81
N HIS A 25 10.03 1.85 3.74
CA HIS A 25 9.33 3.13 3.68
C HIS A 25 9.76 3.93 2.43
N ARG A 26 11.07 4.01 2.16
CA ARG A 26 11.60 4.65 0.95
C ARG A 26 11.01 4.06 -0.32
N LEU A 27 11.01 2.73 -0.43
CA LEU A 27 10.50 2.03 -1.61
C LEU A 27 8.99 2.26 -1.80
N LEU A 28 8.20 2.17 -0.74
CA LEU A 28 6.75 2.38 -0.81
C LEU A 28 6.39 3.81 -1.26
N VAL A 29 7.12 4.82 -0.78
CA VAL A 29 6.91 6.21 -1.21
C VAL A 29 7.39 6.41 -2.64
N ARG A 30 8.59 5.92 -3.00
CA ARG A 30 9.16 6.08 -4.35
C ARG A 30 8.36 5.37 -5.43
N ALA A 31 7.81 4.20 -5.13
CA ALA A 31 6.97 3.45 -6.07
C ALA A 31 5.54 4.02 -6.17
N GLY A 32 5.18 5.01 -5.35
CA GLY A 32 3.85 5.60 -5.34
C GLY A 32 2.78 4.68 -4.74
N TYR A 33 3.13 3.91 -3.71
CA TYR A 33 2.20 3.03 -2.99
C TYR A 33 1.55 3.75 -1.80
N ILE A 34 2.29 4.65 -1.16
CA ILE A 34 1.80 5.45 -0.03
C ILE A 34 2.22 6.91 -0.18
N ARG A 35 1.50 7.79 0.50
CA ARG A 35 1.86 9.20 0.65
C ARG A 35 1.67 9.63 2.10
N ARG A 36 2.63 10.36 2.67
CA ARG A 36 2.49 10.92 4.01
C ARG A 36 1.38 11.97 4.04
N ALA A 37 0.43 11.80 4.97
CA ALA A 37 -0.67 12.73 5.20
C ALA A 37 -0.46 13.57 6.47
N ALA A 38 0.14 12.96 7.50
CA ALA A 38 0.47 13.59 8.78
C ALA A 38 1.66 12.85 9.44
N PRO A 39 2.26 13.36 10.54
CA PRO A 39 3.19 12.56 11.35
C PRO A 39 2.55 11.23 11.76
N GLY A 40 3.18 10.10 11.41
CA GLY A 40 2.65 8.75 11.65
C GLY A 40 1.45 8.33 10.77
N GLY A 41 0.91 9.24 9.94
CA GLY A 41 -0.27 8.99 9.10
C GLY A 41 0.07 8.94 7.62
N PHE A 42 -0.40 7.89 6.94
CA PHE A 42 -0.19 7.68 5.51
C PHE A 42 -1.51 7.44 4.78
N SER A 43 -1.62 7.97 3.58
CA SER A 43 -2.67 7.63 2.63
C SER A 43 -2.20 6.51 1.72
N TRP A 44 -3.06 5.51 1.51
CA TRP A 44 -2.86 4.47 0.51
C TRP A 44 -3.15 5.01 -0.89
N LEU A 45 -2.19 4.85 -1.79
CA LEU A 45 -2.38 5.12 -3.21
C LEU A 45 -2.89 3.86 -3.92
N PRO A 46 -3.41 3.93 -5.16
CA PRO A 46 -4.11 2.80 -5.78
C PRO A 46 -3.34 1.48 -5.80
N LEU A 47 -2.03 1.50 -6.09
CA LEU A 47 -1.21 0.28 -6.04
C LEU A 47 -1.05 -0.27 -4.63
N GLY A 48 -0.80 0.60 -3.64
CA GLY A 48 -0.71 0.21 -2.24
C GLY A 48 -2.03 -0.34 -1.71
N TRP A 49 -3.14 0.24 -2.13
CA TRP A 49 -4.48 -0.23 -1.77
C TRP A 49 -4.78 -1.63 -2.31
N LEU A 50 -4.39 -1.93 -3.56
CA LEU A 50 -4.54 -3.28 -4.11
C LEU A 50 -3.77 -4.32 -3.29
N VAL A 51 -2.52 -4.03 -2.93
CA VAL A 51 -1.72 -4.94 -2.09
C VAL A 51 -2.33 -5.07 -0.69
N PHE A 52 -2.76 -3.97 -0.08
CA PHE A 52 -3.42 -3.98 1.22
C PHE A 52 -4.66 -4.89 1.22
N ARG A 53 -5.52 -4.77 0.20
CA ARG A 53 -6.72 -5.61 0.04
C ARG A 53 -6.39 -7.09 -0.15
N ASN A 54 -5.32 -7.42 -0.87
CA ASN A 54 -4.88 -8.80 -1.01
C ASN A 54 -4.42 -9.38 0.33
N LEU A 55 -3.67 -8.59 1.12
CA LEU A 55 -3.25 -9.01 2.45
C LEU A 55 -4.44 -9.17 3.40
N GLU A 56 -5.36 -8.21 3.40
CA GLU A 56 -6.62 -8.27 4.18
C GLU A 56 -7.41 -9.53 3.83
N GLN A 57 -7.52 -9.85 2.54
CA GLN A 57 -8.22 -11.06 2.09
C GLN A 57 -7.57 -12.33 2.65
N ILE A 58 -6.25 -12.48 2.51
CA ILE A 58 -5.52 -13.65 3.02
C ILE A 58 -5.72 -13.79 4.54
N VAL A 59 -5.59 -12.69 5.28
CA VAL A 59 -5.78 -12.70 6.73
C VAL A 59 -7.20 -13.12 7.09
N ARG A 60 -8.23 -12.58 6.40
CA ARG A 60 -9.62 -12.96 6.64
C ARG A 60 -9.88 -14.43 6.34
N GLU A 61 -9.36 -14.94 5.21
CA GLU A 61 -9.50 -16.35 4.83
C GLU A 61 -8.92 -17.30 5.89
N GLU A 62 -7.74 -16.97 6.43
CA GLU A 62 -7.12 -17.77 7.50
C GLU A 62 -7.85 -17.63 8.85
N MET A 63 -8.36 -16.43 9.16
CA MET A 63 -9.15 -16.19 10.38
C MET A 63 -10.48 -16.94 10.35
N ASP A 64 -11.18 -16.92 9.21
CA ASP A 64 -12.42 -17.65 9.00
C ASP A 64 -12.18 -19.17 9.12
N ALA A 65 -11.10 -19.68 8.51
CA ALA A 65 -10.71 -21.09 8.60
C ALA A 65 -10.40 -21.53 10.05
N ALA A 66 -9.87 -20.62 10.86
CA ALA A 66 -9.61 -20.87 12.28
C ALA A 66 -10.83 -20.62 13.20
N GLY A 67 -11.99 -20.23 12.65
CA GLY A 67 -13.24 -20.04 13.39
C GLY A 67 -13.34 -18.71 14.13
N PHE A 68 -12.56 -17.70 13.74
CA PHE A 68 -12.68 -16.34 14.28
C PHE A 68 -13.91 -15.62 13.71
N GLN A 69 -14.43 -14.65 14.46
CA GLN A 69 -15.51 -13.75 14.03
C GLN A 69 -14.94 -12.33 13.88
N GLU A 70 -14.99 -11.79 12.67
CA GLU A 70 -14.68 -10.37 12.41
C GLU A 70 -15.81 -9.46 12.98
N VAL A 71 -15.45 -8.28 13.53
CA VAL A 71 -16.36 -7.32 14.19
C VAL A 71 -16.24 -5.91 13.64
#